data_AF-A0A2V5ZR62-F1
#
_entry.id   AF-A0A2V5ZR62-F1
#
_cell.length_a   1.000
_cell.length_b   1.000
_cell.length_c   1.000
_cell.angle_alpha   90.00
_cell.angle_beta   90.00
_cell.angle_gamma   90.00
#
_symmetry.space_group_name_H-M   'P 1'
#
loop_
_entity.id
_entity.type
_entity.pdbx_description
1 polymer ?
#
loop_
_entity_poly.entity_id
_entity_poly.type
_entity_poly.pdbx_seq_one_letter_code
_entity_poly.pdbx_strand_id
1 'polypeptide(L)'
;MSSEVETPLEISASRTIPRFLDTAWNDKARQATRSLFADLTIYHDEGRHSAAINMAIDEALLETAVVPTIRFYRWRSPALSFGYFGKFSDV
;
A
#
# COMPACT_ATOMS: atom_id res chain seq x y z
N MET A 1 -47.48 20.28 60.68
CA MET A 1 -46.12 20.52 60.17
C MET A 1 -45.73 19.32 59.32
N SER A 2 -45.67 19.54 58.00
CA SER A 2 -45.21 18.61 56.98
C SER A 2 -43.68 18.44 57.05
N SER A 3 -43.18 17.27 56.67
CA SER A 3 -41.88 17.13 56.02
C SER A 3 -41.81 15.80 55.27
N GLU A 4 -42.34 15.90 54.05
CA GLU A 4 -41.93 15.31 52.77
C GLU A 4 -40.91 14.14 52.74
N VAL A 5 -41.38 13.08 52.09
CA VAL A 5 -40.65 11.99 51.44
C VAL A 5 -39.75 12.55 50.34
N GLU A 6 -38.48 12.15 50.31
CA GLU A 6 -37.61 12.26 49.13
C GLU A 6 -36.75 11.00 49.01
N THR A 7 -36.96 10.25 47.93
CA THR A 7 -36.10 9.19 47.43
C THR A 7 -35.42 9.71 46.17
N PRO A 8 -34.13 9.40 45.93
CA PRO A 8 -33.70 9.16 44.54
C PRO A 8 -32.74 7.96 44.45
N LEU A 9 -33.13 6.87 43.80
CA LEU A 9 -32.98 6.59 42.36
C LEU A 9 -31.59 6.04 41.99
N GLU A 10 -31.52 4.70 41.91
CA GLU A 10 -30.48 3.98 41.17
C GLU A 10 -30.46 4.45 39.71
N ILE A 11 -29.35 5.04 39.27
CA ILE A 11 -29.12 5.32 37.85
C ILE A 11 -28.20 4.22 37.30
N SER A 12 -28.82 3.16 36.80
CA SER A 12 -28.19 2.24 35.84
C SER A 12 -28.02 2.98 34.51
N ALA A 13 -26.91 3.70 34.37
CA ALA A 13 -26.54 4.33 33.11
C ALA A 13 -25.93 3.27 32.17
N SER A 14 -26.80 2.47 31.54
CA SER A 14 -26.43 1.70 30.35
C SER A 14 -26.16 2.68 29.21
N ARG A 15 -24.91 3.12 29.08
CA ARG A 15 -24.44 3.93 27.96
C ARG A 15 -24.37 3.04 26.71
N THR A 16 -25.52 2.90 26.05
CA THR A 16 -25.58 2.31 24.70
C THR A 16 -24.90 3.28 23.74
N ILE A 17 -23.67 2.95 23.37
CA ILE A 17 -22.92 3.64 22.32
C ILE A 17 -23.66 3.40 20.99
N PRO A 18 -23.95 4.43 20.18
CA PRO A 18 -24.57 4.24 18.87
C PRO A 18 -23.65 3.44 17.94
N ARG A 19 -24.18 2.33 17.41
CA ARG A 19 -23.60 1.36 16.46
C ARG A 19 -23.02 1.96 15.15
N PHE A 20 -23.12 3.27 14.97
CA PHE A 20 -22.68 4.03 13.80
C PHE A 20 -21.16 4.30 13.81
N LEU A 21 -20.53 4.40 15.00
CA LEU A 21 -19.08 4.61 15.13
C LEU A 21 -18.26 3.33 14.90
N ASP A 22 -18.86 2.16 15.11
CA ASP A 22 -18.18 0.87 14.95
C ASP A 22 -17.83 0.60 13.48
N THR A 23 -18.68 1.02 12.54
CA THR A 23 -18.50 0.77 11.11
C THR A 23 -17.31 1.54 10.53
N ALA A 24 -17.20 2.83 10.89
CA ALA A 24 -16.12 3.70 10.41
C ALA A 24 -14.74 3.28 10.96
N TRP A 25 -14.68 2.74 12.18
CA TRP A 25 -13.46 2.21 12.77
C TRP A 25 -13.04 0.90 12.09
N ASN A 26 -14.02 0.04 11.78
CA ASN A 26 -13.78 -1.22 11.08
C ASN A 26 -13.30 -1.00 9.65
N ASP A 27 -13.79 0.02 8.94
CA ASP A 27 -13.33 0.34 7.58
C ASP A 27 -11.90 0.89 7.56
N LYS A 28 -11.52 1.75 8.51
CA LYS A 28 -10.10 2.16 8.68
C LYS A 28 -9.19 0.99 9.05
N ALA A 29 -9.66 0.09 9.92
CA ALA A 29 -8.89 -1.08 10.32
C ALA A 29 -8.71 -2.08 9.15
N ARG A 30 -9.74 -2.26 8.32
CA ARG A 30 -9.70 -3.08 7.09
C ARG A 30 -8.84 -2.46 5.99
N GLN A 31 -8.84 -1.13 5.86
CA GLN A 31 -7.90 -0.42 5.00
C GLN A 31 -6.45 -0.58 5.51
N ALA A 32 -6.25 -0.61 6.83
CA ALA A 32 -4.95 -0.82 7.48
C ALA A 32 -4.45 -2.29 7.45
N THR A 33 -5.29 -3.25 7.02
CA THR A 33 -4.92 -4.68 6.89
C THR A 33 -4.81 -5.15 5.44
N ARG A 34 -4.70 -4.25 4.46
CA ARG A 34 -4.22 -4.69 3.16
C ARG A 34 -2.77 -5.17 3.30
N SER A 35 -2.51 -6.40 2.86
CA SER A 35 -1.14 -6.88 2.70
C SER A 35 -0.35 -5.85 1.88
N LEU A 36 0.86 -5.51 2.31
CA LEU A 36 1.73 -4.54 1.65
C LEU A 36 1.87 -4.80 0.14
N PHE A 37 1.76 -6.07 -0.27
CA PHE A 37 1.91 -6.52 -1.64
C PHE A 37 0.59 -6.97 -2.28
N ALA A 38 -0.56 -6.61 -1.70
CA ALA A 38 -1.87 -7.01 -2.23
C ALA A 38 -2.11 -6.51 -3.66
N ASP A 39 -1.60 -5.32 -3.98
CA ASP A 39 -1.78 -4.65 -5.28
C ASP A 39 -0.50 -4.72 -6.15
N LEU A 40 0.47 -5.54 -5.76
CA LEU A 40 1.74 -5.69 -6.48
C LEU A 40 1.56 -6.57 -7.72
N THR A 41 1.80 -6.00 -8.90
CA THR A 41 1.81 -6.74 -10.17
C THR A 41 3.19 -7.34 -10.42
N ILE A 42 3.22 -8.63 -10.75
CA ILE A 42 4.44 -9.34 -11.12
C ILE A 42 4.39 -9.66 -12.61
N TYR A 43 5.37 -9.19 -13.36
CA TYR A 43 5.53 -9.45 -14.78
C TYR A 43 6.79 -10.27 -15.04
N HIS A 44 6.64 -11.41 -15.71
CA HIS A 44 7.74 -12.26 -16.15
C HIS A 44 7.98 -12.05 -17.64
N ASP A 45 9.13 -11.48 -17.98
CA ASP A 45 9.58 -11.33 -19.36
C ASP A 45 10.45 -12.53 -19.75
N GLU A 46 9.85 -13.45 -20.49
CA GLU A 46 10.53 -14.65 -21.01
C GLU A 46 11.54 -14.32 -22.12
N GLY A 47 11.47 -13.11 -22.70
CA GLY A 47 12.35 -12.64 -23.75
C GLY A 47 13.76 -12.32 -23.24
N ARG A 48 14.77 -12.74 -24.00
CA ARG A 48 16.15 -12.29 -23.79
C ARG A 48 16.41 -11.05 -24.64
N HIS A 49 16.29 -9.88 -24.02
CA HIS A 49 16.48 -8.60 -24.72
C HIS A 49 17.91 -8.08 -24.58
N SER A 50 18.29 -7.17 -25.48
CA SER A 50 19.53 -6.42 -25.30
C SER A 50 19.45 -5.51 -24.07
N ALA A 51 20.61 -5.11 -23.58
CA ALA A 51 20.77 -4.11 -22.51
C ALA A 51 19.86 -2.89 -22.69
N ALA A 52 19.97 -2.26 -23.87
CA ALA A 52 19.25 -1.04 -24.20
C ALA A 52 17.73 -1.23 -24.21
N ILE A 53 17.24 -2.38 -24.70
CA ILE A 53 15.81 -2.67 -24.71
C ILE A 53 15.28 -2.89 -23.30
N ASN A 54 16.01 -3.60 -22.45
CA ASN A 54 15.60 -3.77 -21.04
C ASN A 54 15.48 -2.42 -20.33
N MET A 55 16.47 -1.53 -20.51
CA MET A 55 16.42 -0.17 -19.97
C MET A 55 15.25 0.64 -20.54
N ALA A 56 14.98 0.55 -21.85
CA ALA A 56 13.88 1.28 -22.47
C ALA A 56 12.50 0.81 -21.96
N ILE A 57 12.33 -0.50 -21.73
CA ILE A 57 11.10 -1.04 -21.15
C ILE A 57 10.96 -0.61 -19.69
N ASP A 58 12.05 -0.65 -18.92
CA ASP A 58 12.03 -0.22 -17.52
C ASP A 58 11.69 1.29 -17.39
N GLU A 59 12.20 2.13 -18.30
CA GLU A 59 11.83 3.56 -18.37
C GLU A 59 10.36 3.75 -18.74
N ALA A 60 9.88 3.04 -19.77
CA ALA A 60 8.47 3.11 -20.15
C ALA A 60 7.54 2.65 -19.00
N LEU A 61 7.93 1.62 -18.25
CA LEU A 61 7.18 1.17 -17.07
C LEU A 61 7.24 2.21 -15.94
N LEU A 62 8.39 2.85 -15.71
CA LEU A 62 8.52 3.92 -14.73
C LEU A 62 7.58 5.10 -15.04
N GLU A 63 7.43 5.45 -16.32
CA GLU A 63 6.57 6.55 -16.75
C GLU A 63 5.07 6.19 -16.78
N THR A 64 4.73 4.93 -17.09
CA THR A 64 3.35 4.56 -17.46
C THR A 64 2.67 3.60 -16.49
N ALA A 65 3.39 2.95 -15.58
CA ALA A 65 2.79 1.97 -14.67
C ALA A 65 1.81 2.66 -13.70
N VAL A 66 0.56 2.21 -13.72
CA VAL A 66 -0.53 2.71 -12.86
C VAL A 66 -0.63 1.96 -11.53
N VAL A 67 0.09 0.85 -11.39
CA VAL A 67 0.13 0.01 -10.19
C VAL A 67 1.58 -0.36 -9.85
N PRO A 68 1.89 -0.63 -8.56
CA PRO A 68 3.21 -1.13 -8.18
C PRO A 68 3.55 -2.37 -8.99
N THR A 69 4.67 -2.35 -9.68
CA THR A 69 5.04 -3.40 -10.64
C THR A 69 6.46 -3.87 -10.38
N ILE A 70 6.65 -5.19 -10.36
CA ILE A 70 7.96 -5.84 -10.40
C ILE A 70 8.06 -6.63 -11.70
N ARG A 71 9.16 -6.41 -12.43
CA ARG A 71 9.48 -7.12 -13.66
C ARG A 71 10.71 -8.00 -13.45
N PHE A 72 10.61 -9.25 -13.86
CA PHE A 72 11.74 -10.18 -13.96
C PHE A 72 12.12 -10.34 -15.43
N TYR A 73 13.39 -10.15 -15.76
CA TYR A 73 13.88 -10.28 -17.14
C TYR A 73 15.31 -10.82 -17.21
N ARG A 74 15.74 -11.17 -18.42
CA ARG A 74 17.09 -11.67 -18.71
C ARG A 74 17.78 -10.83 -19.77
N TRP A 75 19.09 -10.74 -19.65
CA TRP A 75 19.94 -10.11 -20.66
C TRP A 75 20.30 -11.12 -21.74
N ARG A 76 20.32 -10.67 -23.00
CA ARG A 76 20.72 -11.48 -24.17
C ARG A 76 22.22 -11.80 -24.17
N SER A 77 23.04 -10.92 -23.62
CA SER A 77 24.48 -11.03 -23.50
C SER A 77 24.95 -10.33 -22.22
N PRO A 78 26.15 -10.64 -21.68
CA PRO A 78 26.73 -9.87 -20.59
C PRO A 78 26.78 -8.39 -20.94
N ALA A 79 26.48 -7.52 -19.98
CA ALA A 79 26.50 -6.08 -20.19
C ALA A 79 26.52 -5.33 -18.86
N LEU A 80 26.80 -4.03 -18.96
CA LEU A 80 26.97 -3.10 -17.85
C LEU A 80 25.97 -1.96 -18.01
N SER A 81 25.27 -1.63 -16.92
CA SER A 81 24.42 -0.45 -16.83
C SER A 81 25.06 0.57 -15.90
N PHE A 82 25.12 1.83 -16.32
CA PHE A 82 25.53 2.93 -15.47
C PHE A 82 24.30 3.52 -14.78
N GLY A 83 24.40 3.75 -13.48
CA GLY A 83 23.35 4.46 -12.74
C GLY A 83 23.23 5.90 -13.21
N TYR A 84 22.06 6.51 -13.01
CA TYR A 84 21.76 7.87 -13.46
C TYR A 84 22.77 8.93 -12.99
N PHE A 85 23.38 8.72 -11.83
CA PHE A 85 24.37 9.64 -11.22
C PHE A 85 25.83 9.21 -11.42
N GLY A 86 26.10 8.12 -12.14
CA GLY A 86 27.45 7.65 -12.43
C GLY A 86 28.03 8.37 -13.65
N LYS A 87 29.21 8.99 -13.51
CA LYS A 87 29.94 9.48 -14.68
C LYS A 87 30.68 8.33 -15.33
N PHE A 88 30.66 8.27 -16.66
CA PHE A 88 31.44 7.26 -17.40
C PHE A 88 32.94 7.35 -17.12
N SER A 89 33.46 8.55 -16.81
CA SER A 89 34.86 8.75 -16.44
C SER A 89 35.30 8.01 -15.18
N ASP A 90 34.36 7.55 -14.37
CA ASP A 90 34.63 7.02 -13.03
C ASP A 90 34.64 5.48 -13.01
N VAL A 91 34.59 4.81 -14.18
CA VAL A 91 34.44 3.35 -14.33
C VAL A 91 35.49 2.75 -15.26
#